data_AF-A0A6F9DXA9-F1
#
_entry.id   AF-A0A6F9DXA9-F1
#
_cell.length_a   1.000
_cell.length_b   1.000
_cell.length_c   1.000
_cell.angle_alpha   90.00
_cell.angle_beta   90.00
_cell.angle_gamma   90.00
#
_symmetry.space_group_name_H-M   'P 1'
#
loop_
_entity.id
_entity.type
_entity.pdbx_description
1 polymer ?
#
loop_
_entity_poly.entity_id
_entity_poly.type
_entity_poly.pdbx_seq_one_letter_code
_entity_poly.pdbx_strand_id
1 'polypeptide(L)'
;MSQWSYQYPNPGQNVPKDEIDFTTLLEDASMEELQELMDNEDKINEIVMDNEKIKKLKLDRELIQAENRSIADHNITREPKLKELREELALKYEQLKELNDNFNTNQAKLDSLHKDVNLETMLAVLQTTCAETEEQSEKLAEDFCEGELQLAEFMSTFKAKRTLAHMRRIKTDKMRELVLDVQRNPPVSSTVSPPPVPGRIPNSQQNMYPYPSHFSPGPTQNRFPPNAYSSGNQQLPYKWS
;
A
#
# COMPACT_ATOMS: atom_id res chain seq x y z
N MET A 1 3.09 -10.83 10.77
CA MET A 1 3.12 -12.20 10.19
C MET A 1 2.62 -13.13 11.28
N SER A 2 1.39 -13.64 11.14
CA SER A 2 0.88 -14.64 12.08
C SER A 2 1.79 -15.86 11.99
N GLN A 3 2.53 -16.12 13.06
CA GLN A 3 3.31 -17.34 13.15
C GLN A 3 2.30 -18.47 13.22
N TRP A 4 2.19 -19.25 12.14
CA TRP A 4 1.55 -20.54 12.20
C TRP A 4 2.41 -21.39 13.12
N SER A 5 2.05 -21.44 14.41
CA SER A 5 2.57 -22.43 15.34
C SER A 5 1.97 -23.76 14.93
N TYR A 6 2.52 -24.36 13.87
CA TYR A 6 2.27 -25.76 13.59
C TYR A 6 2.97 -26.53 14.71
N GLN A 7 2.22 -26.78 15.77
CA GLN A 7 2.65 -27.70 16.82
C GLN A 7 2.71 -29.06 16.14
N TYR A 8 3.91 -29.47 15.72
CA TYR A 8 4.15 -30.85 15.34
C TYR A 8 3.64 -31.71 16.48
N PRO A 9 2.79 -32.72 16.22
CA PRO A 9 2.47 -33.72 17.22
C PRO A 9 3.81 -34.23 17.74
N ASN A 10 4.07 -34.00 19.03
CA ASN A 10 5.30 -34.44 19.66
C ASN A 10 5.39 -35.97 19.44
N PRO A 11 6.39 -36.48 18.71
CA PRO A 11 6.45 -37.89 18.35
C PRO A 11 6.59 -38.82 19.56
N GLY A 12 6.75 -38.27 20.78
CA GLY A 12 6.83 -39.02 22.02
C GLY A 12 5.68 -38.86 23.03
N GLN A 13 4.59 -38.13 22.74
CA GLN A 13 3.58 -37.84 23.80
C GLN A 13 2.11 -38.10 23.45
N ASN A 14 1.80 -38.68 22.28
CA ASN A 14 0.44 -39.17 22.02
C ASN A 14 0.46 -40.45 21.21
N VAL A 15 1.26 -41.42 21.66
CA VAL A 15 1.04 -42.81 21.30
C VAL A 15 0.12 -43.34 22.40
N PRO A 16 -1.17 -43.60 22.13
CA PRO A 16 -1.97 -44.42 23.04
C PRO A 16 -1.13 -45.66 23.34
N LYS A 17 -0.84 -45.92 24.62
CA LYS A 17 -0.29 -47.21 25.05
C LYS A 17 -1.38 -48.27 24.95
N ASP A 18 -1.97 -48.38 23.76
CA ASP A 18 -2.78 -49.52 23.39
C ASP A 18 -1.76 -50.63 23.17
N GLU A 19 -1.26 -51.22 24.25
CA GLU A 19 -0.52 -52.48 24.19
C GLU A 19 -1.40 -53.44 23.38
N ILE A 20 -0.90 -53.78 22.20
CA ILE A 20 -1.58 -54.71 21.31
C ILE A 20 -1.34 -56.07 21.95
N ASP A 21 -2.34 -56.50 22.69
CA ASP A 21 -2.27 -57.76 23.42
C ASP A 21 -2.48 -58.92 22.45
N PHE A 22 -1.36 -59.57 22.11
CA PHE A 22 -1.35 -60.77 21.27
C PHE A 22 -1.57 -62.06 22.08
N THR A 23 -1.60 -62.00 23.43
CA THR A 23 -1.65 -63.19 24.28
C THR A 23 -2.96 -63.97 24.09
N THR A 24 -4.08 -63.27 23.98
CA THR A 24 -5.41 -63.86 23.72
C THR A 24 -5.51 -64.62 22.39
N LEU A 25 -4.69 -64.30 21.39
CA LEU A 25 -4.67 -65.01 20.10
C LEU A 25 -3.80 -66.28 20.16
N LEU A 26 -2.90 -66.35 21.14
CA LEU A 26 -1.99 -67.48 21.36
C LEU A 26 -2.53 -68.51 22.36
N GLU A 27 -3.59 -68.18 23.11
CA GLU A 27 -4.22 -69.06 24.09
C GLU A 27 -4.87 -70.32 23.46
N ASP A 28 -5.39 -70.19 22.24
CA ASP A 28 -6.04 -71.29 21.51
C ASP A 28 -5.09 -72.07 20.57
N ALA A 29 -3.82 -71.68 20.50
CA ALA A 29 -2.83 -72.28 19.59
C ALA A 29 -2.26 -73.60 20.14
N SER A 30 -2.11 -74.59 19.26
CA SER A 30 -1.51 -75.88 19.61
C SER A 30 0.02 -75.79 19.75
N MET A 31 0.64 -76.73 20.46
CA MET A 31 2.10 -76.72 20.70
C MET A 31 2.93 -76.82 19.40
N GLU A 32 2.42 -77.49 18.39
CA GLU A 32 3.07 -77.61 17.07
C GLU A 32 2.98 -76.29 16.29
N GLU A 33 1.83 -75.60 16.35
CA GLU A 33 1.66 -74.25 15.77
C GLU A 33 2.50 -73.20 16.49
N LEU A 34 2.63 -73.28 17.81
CA LEU A 34 3.45 -72.35 18.59
C LEU A 34 4.94 -72.54 18.32
N GLN A 35 5.39 -73.79 18.14
CA GLN A 35 6.76 -74.11 17.75
C GLN A 35 7.05 -73.65 16.31
N GLU A 36 6.09 -73.83 15.40
CA GLU A 36 6.20 -73.32 14.04
C GLU A 36 6.21 -71.79 14.00
N LEU A 37 5.46 -71.13 14.88
CA LEU A 37 5.48 -69.67 15.04
C LEU A 37 6.83 -69.19 15.57
N MET A 38 7.46 -69.91 16.50
CA MET A 38 8.80 -69.62 16.99
C MET A 38 9.88 -69.79 15.92
N ASP A 39 9.71 -70.77 15.04
CA ASP A 39 10.68 -71.09 13.98
C ASP A 39 10.46 -70.25 12.70
N ASN A 40 9.35 -69.51 12.59
CA ASN A 40 8.99 -68.73 11.40
C ASN A 40 8.51 -67.30 11.71
N GLU A 41 9.45 -66.35 11.62
CA GLU A 41 9.23 -64.92 11.84
C GLU A 41 8.20 -64.30 10.85
N ASP A 42 8.08 -64.84 9.63
CA ASP A 42 7.11 -64.35 8.65
C ASP A 42 5.67 -64.62 9.10
N LYS A 43 5.43 -65.76 9.77
CA LYS A 43 4.11 -66.09 10.35
C LYS A 43 3.76 -65.18 11.53
N ILE A 44 4.76 -64.84 12.37
CA ILE A 44 4.58 -63.85 13.42
C ILE A 44 4.20 -62.50 12.79
N ASN A 45 4.91 -62.06 11.76
CA ASN A 45 4.62 -60.82 11.06
C ASN A 45 3.22 -60.83 10.41
N GLU A 46 2.79 -61.95 9.84
CA GLU A 46 1.44 -62.11 9.27
C GLU A 46 0.36 -61.92 10.35
N ILE A 47 0.48 -62.60 11.50
CA ILE A 47 -0.44 -62.44 12.64
C ILE A 47 -0.47 -60.99 13.15
N VAL A 48 0.69 -60.34 13.23
CA VAL A 48 0.81 -58.95 13.65
C VAL A 48 0.14 -58.02 12.62
N MET A 49 0.38 -58.21 11.33
CA MET A 49 -0.28 -57.45 10.27
C MET A 49 -1.78 -57.73 10.19
N ASP A 50 -2.22 -58.91 10.61
CA ASP A 50 -3.62 -59.31 10.60
C ASP A 50 -4.43 -58.78 11.78
N ASN A 51 -3.76 -58.27 12.81
CA ASN A 51 -4.40 -57.65 13.96
C ASN A 51 -5.27 -56.44 13.54
N GLU A 52 -6.53 -56.43 13.98
CA GLU A 52 -7.51 -55.37 13.68
C GLU A 52 -7.03 -53.96 14.05
N LYS A 53 -6.31 -53.81 15.18
CA LYS A 53 -5.77 -52.50 15.61
C LYS A 53 -4.66 -52.04 14.66
N ILE A 54 -3.79 -52.96 14.20
CA ILE A 54 -2.69 -52.66 13.27
C ILE A 54 -3.23 -52.33 11.89
N LYS A 55 -4.23 -53.08 11.41
CA LYS A 55 -4.96 -52.78 10.17
C LYS A 55 -5.58 -51.38 10.22
N LYS A 56 -6.27 -51.04 11.32
CA LYS A 56 -6.85 -49.71 11.51
C LYS A 56 -5.78 -48.61 11.48
N LEU A 57 -4.69 -48.76 12.23
CA LEU A 57 -3.59 -47.78 12.24
C LEU A 57 -2.95 -47.62 10.85
N LYS A 58 -2.80 -48.71 10.09
CA LYS A 58 -2.29 -48.66 8.71
C LYS A 58 -3.24 -47.89 7.80
N LEU A 59 -4.55 -48.15 7.89
CA LEU A 59 -5.57 -47.42 7.13
C LEU A 59 -5.60 -45.93 7.51
N ASP A 60 -5.56 -45.60 8.80
CA ASP A 60 -5.52 -44.21 9.27
C ASP A 60 -4.27 -43.49 8.76
N ARG A 61 -3.11 -44.17 8.78
CA ARG A 61 -1.87 -43.65 8.19
C ARG A 61 -2.02 -43.40 6.69
N GLU A 62 -2.57 -44.36 5.94
CA GLU A 62 -2.78 -44.22 4.49
C GLU A 62 -3.75 -43.08 4.16
N LEU A 63 -4.81 -42.93 4.94
CA LEU A 63 -5.78 -41.84 4.81
C LEU A 63 -5.14 -40.48 5.06
N ILE A 64 -4.40 -40.32 6.16
CA ILE A 64 -3.68 -39.06 6.47
C ILE A 64 -2.62 -38.78 5.41
N GLN A 65 -1.91 -39.80 4.90
CA GLN A 65 -0.94 -39.62 3.82
C GLN A 65 -1.61 -39.18 2.52
N ALA A 66 -2.78 -39.73 2.18
CA ALA A 66 -3.54 -39.32 1.01
C ALA A 66 -4.06 -37.88 1.17
N GLU A 67 -4.59 -37.53 2.34
CA GLU A 67 -5.05 -36.17 2.64
C GLU A 67 -3.91 -35.15 2.57
N ASN A 68 -2.78 -35.44 3.20
CA ASN A 68 -1.61 -34.57 3.18
C ASN A 68 -1.08 -34.37 1.75
N ARG A 69 -1.00 -35.45 0.95
CA ARG A 69 -0.65 -35.37 -0.48
C ARG A 69 -1.62 -34.49 -1.24
N SER A 70 -2.92 -34.68 -1.06
CA SER A 70 -3.94 -33.85 -1.73
C SER A 70 -3.82 -32.38 -1.37
N ILE A 71 -3.53 -32.06 -0.10
CA ILE A 71 -3.33 -30.67 0.36
C ILE A 71 -2.03 -30.11 -0.23
N ALA A 72 -0.95 -30.88 -0.22
CA ALA A 72 0.33 -30.46 -0.80
C ALA A 72 0.20 -30.18 -2.29
N ASP A 73 -0.44 -31.09 -3.05
CA ASP A 73 -0.70 -30.92 -4.48
C ASP A 73 -1.57 -29.68 -4.74
N HIS A 74 -2.63 -29.49 -3.95
CA HIS A 74 -3.46 -28.29 -4.05
C HIS A 74 -2.66 -27.01 -3.77
N ASN A 75 -1.79 -27.01 -2.75
CA ASN A 75 -0.93 -25.86 -2.45
C ASN A 75 0.05 -25.56 -3.59
N ILE A 76 0.69 -26.60 -4.15
CA ILE A 76 1.63 -26.49 -5.27
C ILE A 76 0.92 -25.90 -6.50
N THR A 77 -0.30 -26.36 -6.82
CA THR A 77 -1.07 -25.82 -7.96
C THR A 77 -1.46 -24.35 -7.80
N ARG A 78 -1.57 -23.84 -6.56
CA ARG A 78 -1.93 -22.44 -6.29
C ARG A 78 -0.73 -21.49 -6.24
N GLU A 79 0.46 -22.00 -5.95
CA GLU A 79 1.70 -21.23 -5.90
C GLU A 79 1.96 -20.40 -7.17
N PRO A 80 1.85 -20.91 -8.42
CA PRO A 80 2.13 -20.10 -9.62
C PRO A 80 1.17 -18.92 -9.75
N LYS A 81 -0.12 -19.13 -9.50
CA LYS A 81 -1.12 -18.06 -9.54
C LYS A 81 -0.88 -16.99 -8.47
N LEU A 82 -0.43 -17.39 -7.28
CA LEU A 82 -0.06 -16.45 -6.22
C LEU A 82 1.20 -15.65 -6.58
N LYS A 83 2.19 -16.27 -7.23
CA LYS A 83 3.38 -15.58 -7.74
C LYS A 83 3.01 -14.56 -8.82
N GLU A 84 2.22 -14.96 -9.80
CA GLU A 84 1.73 -14.09 -10.87
C GLU A 84 0.98 -12.87 -10.32
N LEU A 85 0.01 -13.08 -9.42
CA LEU A 85 -0.74 -11.98 -8.80
C LEU A 85 0.16 -11.06 -7.98
N ARG A 86 1.17 -11.61 -7.29
CA ARG A 86 2.14 -10.81 -6.54
C ARG A 86 3.01 -9.96 -7.46
N GLU A 87 3.44 -10.50 -8.58
CA GLU A 87 4.20 -9.77 -9.61
C GLU A 87 3.33 -8.69 -10.26
N GLU A 88 2.10 -8.99 -10.64
CA GLU A 88 1.16 -8.00 -11.17
C GLU A 88 0.92 -6.86 -10.17
N LEU A 89 0.70 -7.20 -8.89
CA LEU A 89 0.53 -6.21 -7.84
C LEU A 89 1.78 -5.34 -7.68
N ALA A 90 2.97 -5.93 -7.70
CA ALA A 90 4.23 -5.18 -7.64
C ALA A 90 4.38 -4.21 -8.81
N LEU A 91 4.04 -4.65 -10.03
CA LEU A 91 4.05 -3.78 -11.22
C LEU A 91 3.04 -2.62 -11.08
N LYS A 92 1.83 -2.90 -10.60
CA LYS A 92 0.82 -1.85 -10.36
C LYS A 92 1.27 -0.86 -9.29
N TYR A 93 1.94 -1.32 -8.24
CA TYR A 93 2.51 -0.44 -7.22
C TYR A 93 3.62 0.46 -7.79
N GLU A 94 4.50 -0.06 -8.63
CA GLU A 94 5.55 0.76 -9.25
C GLU A 94 4.95 1.80 -10.21
N GLN A 95 3.95 1.42 -11.01
CA GLN A 95 3.21 2.36 -11.87
C GLN A 95 2.54 3.47 -11.05
N LEU A 96 1.90 3.11 -9.93
CA LEU A 96 1.26 4.08 -9.04
C LEU A 96 2.30 5.02 -8.42
N LYS A 97 3.45 4.50 -7.99
CA LYS A 97 4.54 5.27 -7.44
C LYS A 97 5.10 6.25 -8.46
N GLU A 98 5.38 5.81 -9.68
CA GLU A 98 5.82 6.68 -10.78
C GLU A 98 4.79 7.79 -11.06
N LEU A 99 3.50 7.44 -11.13
CA LEU A 99 2.44 8.41 -11.36
C LEU A 99 2.32 9.42 -10.21
N ASN A 100 2.48 8.97 -8.97
CA ASN A 100 2.48 9.81 -7.78
C ASN A 100 3.69 10.75 -7.76
N ASP A 101 4.87 10.28 -8.14
CA ASP A 101 6.07 11.11 -8.25
C ASP A 101 5.91 12.16 -9.36
N ASN A 102 5.35 11.78 -10.50
CA ASN A 102 4.99 12.71 -11.58
C ASN A 102 3.93 13.73 -11.13
N PHE A 103 2.93 13.30 -10.37
CA PHE A 103 1.93 14.19 -9.79
C PHE A 103 2.58 15.19 -8.82
N ASN A 104 3.40 14.72 -7.88
CA ASN A 104 4.07 15.57 -6.90
C ASN A 104 5.02 16.57 -7.55
N THR A 105 5.77 16.16 -8.58
CA THR A 105 6.64 17.08 -9.32
C THR A 105 5.83 18.15 -10.07
N ASN A 106 4.70 17.78 -10.67
CA ASN A 106 3.81 18.75 -11.33
C ASN A 106 3.11 19.68 -10.32
N GLN A 107 2.70 19.15 -9.16
CA GLN A 107 2.15 19.95 -8.07
C GLN A 107 3.19 20.95 -7.55
N ALA A 108 4.42 20.51 -7.33
CA ALA A 108 5.50 21.40 -6.90
C ALA A 108 5.79 22.51 -7.93
N LYS A 109 5.74 22.21 -9.23
CA LYS A 109 5.85 23.21 -10.31
C LYS A 109 4.67 24.18 -10.32
N LEU A 110 3.45 23.70 -10.11
CA LEU A 110 2.27 24.55 -9.98
C LEU A 110 2.38 25.47 -8.76
N ASP A 111 2.81 24.93 -7.62
CA ASP A 111 2.98 25.71 -6.40
C ASP A 111 4.10 26.76 -6.54
N SER A 112 5.19 26.45 -7.24
CA SER A 112 6.25 27.44 -7.50
C SER A 112 5.74 28.55 -8.43
N LEU A 113 5.05 28.20 -9.52
CA LEU A 113 4.45 29.19 -10.41
C LEU A 113 3.40 30.05 -9.70
N HIS A 114 2.60 29.44 -8.82
CA HIS A 114 1.60 30.18 -8.05
C HIS A 114 2.24 31.12 -7.01
N LYS A 115 3.39 30.74 -6.43
CA LYS A 115 4.18 31.62 -5.56
C LYS A 115 4.81 32.78 -6.34
N ASP A 116 5.39 32.51 -7.50
CA ASP A 116 6.02 33.53 -8.35
C ASP A 116 4.97 34.46 -9.01
N VAL A 117 3.74 33.97 -9.18
CA VAL A 117 2.60 34.68 -9.77
C VAL A 117 1.51 34.89 -8.72
N ASN A 118 1.88 35.26 -7.49
CA ASN A 118 0.89 35.77 -6.56
C ASN A 118 0.33 37.08 -7.16
N LEU A 119 -0.97 37.10 -7.41
CA LEU A 119 -1.69 38.21 -8.02
C LEU A 119 -1.48 39.52 -7.23
N GLU A 120 -1.32 39.44 -5.91
CA GLU A 120 -0.98 40.58 -5.06
C GLU A 120 0.46 41.07 -5.30
N THR A 121 1.42 40.16 -5.44
CA THR A 121 2.82 40.51 -5.75
C THR A 121 2.93 41.16 -7.13
N MET A 122 2.25 40.63 -8.14
CA MET A 122 2.21 41.25 -9.47
C MET A 122 1.54 42.65 -9.42
N LEU A 123 0.49 42.84 -8.62
CA LEU A 123 -0.17 44.14 -8.47
C LEU A 123 0.78 45.15 -7.82
N ALA A 124 1.50 44.74 -6.77
CA ALA A 124 2.50 45.58 -6.12
C ALA A 124 3.61 45.99 -7.11
N VAL A 125 4.15 45.05 -7.89
CA VAL A 125 5.16 45.35 -8.93
C VAL A 125 4.61 46.33 -9.99
N LEU A 126 3.36 46.16 -10.43
CA LEU A 126 2.73 47.09 -11.36
C LEU A 126 2.53 48.49 -10.76
N GLN A 127 2.18 48.58 -9.47
CA GLN A 127 2.07 49.86 -8.77
C GLN A 127 3.43 50.56 -8.69
N THR A 128 4.48 49.85 -8.28
CA THR A 128 5.86 50.39 -8.22
C THR A 128 6.31 50.87 -9.59
N THR A 129 6.20 50.03 -10.62
CA THR A 129 6.63 50.39 -11.98
C THR A 129 5.75 51.48 -12.62
N CYS A 130 4.51 51.66 -12.18
CA CYS A 130 3.65 52.79 -12.56
C CYS A 130 4.16 54.09 -11.94
N ALA A 131 4.41 54.08 -10.62
CA ALA A 131 4.95 55.22 -9.89
C ALA A 131 6.31 55.65 -10.45
N GLU A 132 7.22 54.70 -10.68
CA GLU A 132 8.52 54.97 -11.31
C GLU A 132 8.38 55.64 -12.69
N THR A 133 7.43 55.21 -13.53
CA THR A 133 7.23 55.87 -14.83
C THR A 133 6.57 57.22 -14.75
N GLU A 134 5.74 57.45 -13.73
CA GLU A 134 5.13 58.75 -13.49
C GLU A 134 6.20 59.74 -13.02
N GLU A 135 7.02 59.37 -12.05
CA GLU A 135 8.18 60.14 -11.59
C GLU A 135 9.15 60.42 -12.75
N GLN A 136 9.50 59.44 -13.57
CA GLN A 136 10.36 59.65 -14.74
C GLN A 136 9.73 60.60 -15.77
N SER A 137 8.40 60.65 -15.88
CA SER A 137 7.73 61.61 -16.76
C SER A 137 7.70 63.02 -16.16
N GLU A 138 7.57 63.13 -14.83
CA GLU A 138 7.61 64.40 -14.11
C GLU A 138 9.01 65.00 -14.14
N LYS A 139 10.05 64.18 -13.93
CA LYS A 139 11.44 64.59 -14.11
C LYS A 139 11.73 65.14 -15.50
N LEU A 140 11.24 64.51 -16.57
CA LEU A 140 11.37 65.06 -17.93
C LEU A 140 10.70 66.43 -18.09
N ALA A 141 9.63 66.71 -17.33
CA ALA A 141 8.98 68.01 -17.33
C ALA A 141 9.76 69.05 -16.51
N GLU A 142 10.38 68.64 -15.40
CA GLU A 142 11.28 69.47 -14.59
C GLU A 142 12.52 69.85 -15.39
N ASP A 143 13.23 68.88 -15.97
CA ASP A 143 14.43 69.10 -16.81
C ASP A 143 14.14 70.07 -17.97
N PHE A 144 12.94 70.02 -18.55
CA PHE A 144 12.50 70.97 -19.58
C PHE A 144 12.25 72.38 -19.01
N CYS A 145 11.61 72.50 -17.84
CA CYS A 145 11.38 73.78 -17.17
C CYS A 145 12.69 74.46 -16.74
N GLU A 146 13.69 73.67 -16.37
CA GLU A 146 15.03 74.13 -16.00
C GLU A 146 15.89 74.49 -17.23
N GLY A 147 15.43 74.15 -18.43
CA GLY A 147 16.11 74.44 -19.70
C GLY A 147 17.21 73.43 -20.06
N GLU A 148 17.29 72.30 -19.36
CA GLU A 148 18.24 71.22 -19.62
C GLU A 148 17.86 70.39 -20.87
N LEU A 149 16.61 70.49 -21.33
CA LEU A 149 16.03 69.67 -22.38
C LEU A 149 15.47 70.52 -23.54
N GLN A 150 15.83 70.18 -24.79
CA GLN A 150 15.29 70.88 -25.96
C GLN A 150 13.84 70.49 -26.24
N LEU A 151 13.04 71.44 -26.74
CA LEU A 151 11.60 71.26 -26.97
C LEU A 151 11.26 70.04 -27.85
N ALA A 152 12.02 69.80 -28.92
CA ALA A 152 11.78 68.69 -29.84
C ALA A 152 12.03 67.32 -29.17
N GLU A 153 13.05 67.24 -28.32
CA GLU A 153 13.39 66.04 -27.56
C GLU A 153 12.36 65.80 -26.46
N PHE A 154 12.01 66.85 -25.69
CA PHE A 154 10.96 66.80 -24.67
C PHE A 154 9.65 66.28 -25.24
N MET A 155 9.16 66.83 -26.35
CA MET A 155 7.86 66.45 -26.92
C MET A 155 7.81 64.97 -27.32
N SER A 156 8.93 64.42 -27.79
CA SER A 156 9.08 63.01 -28.16
C SER A 156 9.10 62.09 -26.93
N THR A 157 10.01 62.36 -25.99
CA THR A 157 10.28 61.48 -24.84
C THR A 157 9.18 61.58 -23.79
N PHE A 158 8.72 62.79 -23.47
CA PHE A 158 7.65 63.02 -22.50
C PHE A 158 6.34 62.38 -22.95
N LYS A 159 5.94 62.58 -24.21
CA LYS A 159 4.70 61.97 -24.75
C LYS A 159 4.75 60.46 -24.66
N ALA A 160 5.88 59.85 -25.03
CA ALA A 160 6.07 58.40 -24.94
C ALA A 160 5.99 57.92 -23.48
N LYS A 161 6.68 58.61 -22.56
CA LYS A 161 6.72 58.25 -21.14
C LYS A 161 5.38 58.42 -20.44
N ARG A 162 4.70 59.55 -20.68
CA ARG A 162 3.39 59.86 -20.10
C ARG A 162 2.30 58.91 -20.62
N THR A 163 2.36 58.55 -21.90
CA THR A 163 1.48 57.52 -22.49
C THR A 163 1.71 56.15 -21.82
N LEU A 164 2.96 55.77 -21.59
CA LEU A 164 3.31 54.53 -20.88
C LEU A 164 2.80 54.55 -19.42
N ALA A 165 2.97 55.66 -18.71
CA ALA A 165 2.48 55.83 -17.34
C ALA A 165 0.95 55.68 -17.25
N HIS A 166 0.19 56.33 -18.14
CA HIS A 166 -1.26 56.16 -18.19
C HIS A 166 -1.69 54.73 -18.53
N MET A 167 -0.99 54.07 -19.46
CA MET A 167 -1.27 52.67 -19.79
C MET A 167 -1.02 51.74 -18.59
N ARG A 168 0.08 51.95 -17.86
CA ARG A 168 0.39 51.19 -16.63
C ARG A 168 -0.65 51.44 -15.55
N ARG A 169 -1.09 52.68 -15.35
CA ARG A 169 -2.14 53.03 -14.39
C ARG A 169 -3.45 52.30 -14.66
N ILE A 170 -3.91 52.30 -15.92
CA ILE A 170 -5.11 51.56 -16.32
C ILE A 170 -4.95 50.06 -16.07
N LYS A 171 -3.78 49.48 -16.39
CA LYS A 171 -3.50 48.06 -16.14
C LYS A 171 -3.49 47.73 -14.65
N THR A 172 -2.92 48.60 -13.81
CA THR A 172 -2.94 48.47 -12.35
C THR A 172 -4.37 48.51 -11.80
N ASP A 173 -5.20 49.45 -12.25
CA ASP A 173 -6.60 49.56 -11.82
C ASP A 173 -7.40 48.30 -12.21
N LYS A 174 -7.20 47.80 -13.44
CA LYS A 174 -7.84 46.55 -13.89
C LYS A 174 -7.36 45.33 -13.14
N MET A 175 -6.07 45.24 -12.84
CA MET A 175 -5.55 44.13 -12.04
C MET A 175 -6.07 44.18 -10.60
N ARG A 176 -6.24 45.37 -10.03
CA ARG A 176 -6.85 45.55 -8.71
C ARG A 176 -8.30 45.07 -8.69
N GLU A 177 -9.08 45.39 -9.73
CA GLU A 177 -10.46 44.86 -9.89
C GLU A 177 -10.45 43.32 -9.91
N LEU A 178 -9.53 42.69 -10.65
CA LEU A 178 -9.40 41.23 -10.72
C LEU A 178 -9.02 40.59 -9.37
N VAL A 179 -8.09 41.19 -8.62
CA VAL A 179 -7.73 40.70 -7.28
C VAL A 179 -8.95 40.71 -6.36
N LEU A 180 -9.72 41.79 -6.37
CA LEU A 180 -10.93 41.91 -5.56
C LEU A 180 -12.02 40.92 -5.97
N ASP A 181 -12.16 40.63 -7.26
CA ASP A 181 -13.13 39.65 -7.76
C ASP A 181 -12.74 38.21 -7.36
N VAL A 182 -11.47 37.83 -7.49
CA VAL A 182 -10.95 36.53 -7.03
C VAL A 182 -11.14 36.35 -5.52
N GLN A 183 -11.03 37.42 -4.73
CA GLN A 183 -11.21 37.35 -3.28
C GLN A 183 -12.69 37.29 -2.86
N ARG A 184 -13.59 37.90 -3.66
CA ARG A 184 -15.05 37.81 -3.46
C ARG A 184 -15.61 36.49 -3.94
N ASN A 185 -15.05 35.94 -5.01
CA ASN A 185 -15.42 34.68 -5.63
C ASN A 185 -14.17 33.79 -5.72
N PRO A 186 -13.74 33.16 -4.62
CA PRO A 186 -12.63 32.23 -4.70
C PRO A 186 -12.99 31.16 -5.73
N PRO A 187 -12.09 30.84 -6.68
CA PRO A 187 -12.33 29.73 -7.59
C PRO A 187 -12.62 28.52 -6.70
N VAL A 188 -13.77 27.89 -6.92
CA VAL A 188 -14.10 26.61 -6.29
C VAL A 188 -12.94 25.72 -6.67
N SER A 189 -11.99 25.54 -5.74
CA SER A 189 -10.99 24.50 -5.90
C SER A 189 -11.82 23.28 -6.17
N SER A 190 -11.65 22.71 -7.36
CA SER A 190 -11.93 21.30 -7.56
C SER A 190 -10.97 20.62 -6.60
N THR A 191 -11.39 20.56 -5.34
CA THR A 191 -10.87 19.61 -4.38
C THR A 191 -11.15 18.30 -5.07
N VAL A 192 -10.12 17.79 -5.74
CA VAL A 192 -10.11 16.43 -6.24
C VAL A 192 -10.32 15.63 -4.97
N SER A 193 -11.58 15.25 -4.72
CA SER A 193 -11.93 14.30 -3.69
C SER A 193 -10.94 13.15 -3.85
N PRO A 194 -10.21 12.76 -2.79
CA PRO A 194 -9.29 11.64 -2.91
C PRO A 194 -10.06 10.46 -3.52
N PRO A 195 -9.47 9.75 -4.50
CA PRO A 195 -10.16 8.68 -5.19
C PRO A 195 -10.75 7.72 -4.16
N PRO A 196 -12.00 7.25 -4.36
CA PRO A 196 -12.64 6.35 -3.41
C PRO A 196 -11.73 5.13 -3.24
N VAL A 197 -11.31 4.88 -2.01
CA VAL A 197 -10.49 3.71 -1.66
C VAL A 197 -11.29 2.46 -2.07
N PRO A 198 -10.81 1.62 -3.00
CA PRO A 198 -11.51 0.40 -3.35
C PRO A 198 -11.38 -0.57 -2.17
N GLY A 199 -12.48 -0.85 -1.46
CA GLY A 199 -12.42 -1.82 -0.36
C GLY A 199 -13.62 -1.90 0.58
N ARG A 200 -14.60 -0.99 0.50
CA ARG A 200 -15.82 -1.13 1.31
C ARG A 200 -16.89 -1.90 0.54
N ILE A 201 -16.79 -3.23 0.58
CA ILE A 201 -17.84 -4.13 0.11
C ILE A 201 -19.09 -3.89 0.98
N PRO A 202 -20.27 -3.60 0.41
CA PRO A 202 -21.52 -3.60 1.15
C PRO A 202 -21.80 -5.04 1.59
N ASN A 203 -22.01 -5.22 2.89
CA ASN A 203 -22.34 -6.52 3.48
C ASN A 203 -23.69 -7.01 2.93
N SER A 204 -23.66 -7.85 1.89
CA SER A 204 -24.81 -8.59 1.41
C SER A 204 -24.48 -10.09 1.37
N GLN A 205 -25.21 -10.80 2.23
CA GLN A 205 -25.50 -12.23 2.23
C GLN A 205 -24.33 -13.17 2.58
N GLN A 206 -24.40 -13.63 3.83
CA GLN A 206 -23.72 -14.80 4.37
C GLN A 206 -24.04 -16.03 3.52
N ASN A 207 -23.05 -16.56 2.80
CA ASN A 207 -23.06 -17.97 2.41
C ASN A 207 -22.32 -18.75 3.50
N MET A 208 -23.09 -19.54 4.25
CA MET A 208 -22.67 -20.43 5.33
C MET A 208 -21.84 -21.58 4.77
N TYR A 209 -20.56 -21.67 5.14
CA TYR A 209 -19.82 -22.94 5.13
C TYR A 209 -19.78 -23.49 6.56
N PRO A 210 -20.03 -24.79 6.78
CA PRO A 210 -20.15 -25.34 8.11
C PRO A 210 -18.75 -25.56 8.70
N TYR A 211 -18.40 -24.78 9.73
CA TYR A 211 -17.33 -25.14 10.66
C TYR A 211 -17.93 -25.30 12.06
N PRO A 212 -17.45 -26.26 12.88
CA PRO A 212 -18.04 -26.56 14.18
C PRO A 212 -17.76 -25.42 15.18
N SER A 213 -18.82 -24.75 15.61
CA SER A 213 -18.83 -23.69 16.60
C SER A 213 -18.38 -24.19 17.98
N HIS A 214 -17.35 -23.57 18.55
CA HIS A 214 -17.29 -23.38 20.01
C HIS A 214 -16.51 -22.12 20.39
N PHE A 215 -17.18 -21.33 21.24
CA PHE A 215 -16.70 -20.28 22.12
C PHE A 215 -16.27 -18.92 21.54
N SER A 216 -17.19 -17.97 21.69
CA SER A 216 -16.93 -16.53 21.83
C SER A 216 -17.06 -16.16 23.32
N PRO A 217 -16.27 -15.21 23.85
CA PRO A 217 -16.87 -13.90 24.07
C PRO A 217 -15.92 -12.71 23.81
N GLY A 218 -16.47 -11.67 23.19
CA GLY A 218 -15.91 -10.32 23.16
C GLY A 218 -16.97 -9.33 22.63
N PRO A 219 -16.95 -8.06 23.06
CA PRO A 219 -16.12 -7.14 22.28
C PRO A 219 -15.38 -6.10 23.13
N THR A 220 -14.08 -5.98 22.94
CA THR A 220 -13.34 -4.74 23.20
C THR A 220 -12.70 -4.28 21.90
N GLN A 221 -12.97 -3.02 21.54
CA GLN A 221 -12.38 -2.36 20.39
C GLN A 221 -10.92 -2.02 20.67
N ASN A 222 -10.00 -2.52 19.84
CA ASN A 222 -8.64 -2.00 19.80
C ASN A 222 -8.39 -1.23 18.49
N ARG A 223 -8.27 0.10 18.64
CA ARG A 223 -7.61 1.03 17.71
C ARG A 223 -6.15 0.62 17.51
N PHE A 224 -5.64 0.74 16.28
CA PHE A 224 -4.20 0.78 16.00
C PHE A 224 -3.67 2.22 16.09
N PRO A 225 -2.47 2.46 16.66
CA PRO A 225 -1.74 3.72 16.53
C PRO A 225 -0.83 3.75 15.27
N PRO A 226 -0.44 4.94 14.79
CA PRO A 226 0.19 5.14 13.49
C PRO A 226 1.72 4.94 13.47
N ASN A 227 2.19 4.73 12.25
CA ASN A 227 3.55 4.49 11.77
C ASN A 227 4.62 5.46 12.32
N ALA A 228 5.79 4.95 12.70
CA ALA A 228 7.02 5.73 12.85
C ALA A 228 8.18 4.98 12.20
N TYR A 229 8.66 5.50 11.07
CA TYR A 229 9.95 5.12 10.50
C TYR A 229 11.06 5.72 11.37
N SER A 230 11.99 4.88 11.84
CA SER A 230 13.29 5.34 12.32
C SER A 230 14.36 4.36 11.86
N SER A 231 15.39 4.95 11.27
CA SER A 231 16.55 4.36 10.61
C SER A 231 17.38 3.52 11.58
N GLY A 232 17.86 2.36 11.10
CA GLY A 232 18.83 1.56 11.84
C GLY A 232 19.26 0.34 11.03
N ASN A 233 20.45 0.42 10.43
CA ASN A 233 21.22 -0.71 9.90
C ASN A 233 21.09 -1.95 10.80
N GLN A 234 20.60 -3.07 10.27
CA GLN A 234 21.20 -4.39 10.50
C GLN A 234 20.98 -5.28 9.27
N GLN A 235 22.10 -5.59 8.64
CA GLN A 235 22.30 -6.56 7.58
C GLN A 235 22.29 -7.95 8.23
N LEU A 236 21.43 -8.88 7.83
CA LEU A 236 21.72 -10.31 8.02
C LEU A 236 21.15 -11.17 6.86
N PRO A 237 21.89 -12.23 6.46
CA PRO A 237 21.68 -12.92 5.19
C PRO A 237 21.02 -14.28 5.40
N TYR A 238 20.06 -14.66 4.56
CA TYR A 238 19.74 -16.09 4.39
C TYR A 238 19.46 -16.39 2.93
N LYS A 239 20.45 -17.06 2.31
CA LYS A 239 20.28 -17.91 1.13
C LYS A 239 19.68 -19.24 1.59
N TRP A 240 18.83 -19.84 0.77
CA TRP A 240 18.45 -21.25 0.90
C TRP A 240 18.99 -21.97 -0.34
N SER A 241 19.92 -22.90 -0.09
CA SER A 241 20.22 -24.00 -1.01
C SER A 241 19.13 -25.06 -0.91
#